data_AF-A0A418V7J2-F1
#
_entry.id   AF-A0A418V7J2-F1
#
_cell.length_a   1.000
_cell.length_b   1.000
_cell.length_c   1.000
_cell.angle_alpha   90.00
_cell.angle_beta   90.00
_cell.angle_gamma   90.00
#
_symmetry.space_group_name_H-M   'P 1'
#
loop_
_entity.id
_entity.type
_entity.pdbx_description
1 polymer ?
#
loop_
_entity_poly.entity_id
_entity_poly.type
_entity_poly.pdbx_seq_one_letter_code
_entity_poly.pdbx_strand_id
1 'polypeptide(L)'
;MTSKKRVFSGQPAETTFRAGCGREWRVMSGEADLAYTEQAFPECPACPHRVEPEGGPPFCTLRPLTARHPFAGLADWRSELDD
;
A
#
# COMPACT_ATOMS: atom_id res chain seq x y z
N MET A 1 -20.25 33.20 -6.76
CA MET A 1 -19.91 31.94 -7.44
C MET A 1 -19.57 30.92 -6.37
N THR A 2 -20.53 30.11 -5.93
CA THR A 2 -20.35 29.18 -4.79
C THR A 2 -19.60 27.95 -5.28
N SER A 3 -18.30 27.88 -5.01
CA SER A 3 -17.49 26.69 -5.25
C SER A 3 -17.97 25.54 -4.36
N LYS A 4 -18.59 24.57 -5.03
CA LYS A 4 -19.12 23.32 -4.48
C LYS A 4 -17.93 22.42 -4.13
N LYS A 5 -17.45 22.50 -2.88
CA LYS A 5 -16.40 21.64 -2.33
C LYS A 5 -16.79 20.17 -2.57
N ARG A 6 -16.12 19.50 -3.51
CA ARG A 6 -16.29 18.06 -3.70
C ARG A 6 -15.62 17.39 -2.50
N VAL A 7 -16.44 16.89 -1.58
CA VAL A 7 -16.00 15.98 -0.53
C VAL A 7 -15.69 14.66 -1.24
N PHE A 8 -14.41 14.31 -1.36
CA PHE A 8 -14.02 12.96 -1.73
C PHE A 8 -14.35 12.06 -0.54
N SER A 9 -15.55 11.50 -0.54
CA SER A 9 -15.91 10.41 0.36
C SER A 9 -15.09 9.20 -0.08
N GLY A 10 -13.94 8.97 0.57
CA GLY A 10 -13.17 7.73 0.42
C GLY A 10 -13.97 6.58 1.01
N GLN A 11 -14.96 6.09 0.28
CA GLN A 11 -15.69 4.88 0.69
C GLN A 11 -14.72 3.70 0.63
N PRO A 12 -14.72 2.82 1.64
CA PRO A 12 -13.93 1.59 1.59
C PRO A 12 -14.43 0.77 0.40
N ALA A 13 -13.57 0.63 -0.59
CA ALA A 13 -13.82 -0.22 -1.75
C ALA A 13 -13.15 -1.57 -1.52
N GLU A 14 -13.68 -2.62 -2.15
CA GLU A 14 -12.99 -3.92 -2.16
C GLU A 14 -11.66 -3.73 -2.87
N THR A 15 -10.57 -3.85 -2.12
CA THR A 15 -9.22 -3.68 -2.64
C THR A 15 -8.40 -4.91 -2.33
N THR A 16 -7.64 -5.36 -3.32
CA THR A 16 -6.68 -6.46 -3.11
C THR A 16 -5.39 -5.87 -2.57
N PHE A 17 -5.04 -6.25 -1.35
CA PHE A 17 -3.76 -5.91 -0.74
C PHE A 17 -2.78 -7.05 -0.93
N ARG A 18 -1.52 -6.70 -1.20
CA ARG A 18 -0.40 -7.63 -1.31
C ARG A 18 0.61 -7.36 -0.21
N ALA A 19 0.95 -8.40 0.53
CA ALA A 19 2.05 -8.41 1.46
C ALA A 19 3.38 -8.56 0.71
N GLY A 20 4.47 -8.08 1.31
CA GLY A 20 5.80 -8.19 0.72
C GLY A 20 6.34 -9.62 0.55
N CYS A 21 5.72 -10.61 1.21
CA CYS A 21 5.99 -12.03 1.00
C CYS A 21 5.29 -12.60 -0.25
N GLY A 22 4.38 -11.82 -0.86
CA GLY A 22 3.65 -12.17 -2.07
C GLY A 22 2.20 -12.59 -1.84
N ARG A 23 1.76 -12.73 -0.58
CA ARG A 23 0.36 -13.08 -0.22
C ARG A 23 -0.59 -11.94 -0.54
N GLU A 24 -1.77 -12.30 -1.02
CA GLU A 24 -2.79 -11.34 -1.46
C GLU A 24 -4.13 -11.65 -0.78
N TRP A 25 -4.85 -10.60 -0.38
CA TRP A 25 -6.21 -10.73 0.17
C TRP A 25 -7.07 -9.54 -0.22
N ARG A 26 -8.38 -9.78 -0.30
CA ARG A 26 -9.37 -8.75 -0.58
C ARG A 26 -9.93 -8.22 0.73
N VAL A 27 -9.78 -6.92 0.95
CA VAL A 27 -10.24 -6.23 2.15
C VAL A 27 -11.00 -4.98 1.72
N MET A 28 -12.11 -4.70 2.39
CA MET A 28 -12.87 -3.46 2.20
C MET A 28 -12.15 -2.32 2.95
N SER A 29 -11.19 -1.66 2.29
CA SER A 29 -10.40 -0.58 2.88
C SER A 29 -10.16 0.54 1.88
N GLY A 30 -10.16 1.78 2.38
CA GLY A 30 -9.79 2.98 1.63
C GLY A 30 -8.37 3.48 1.93
N GLU A 31 -7.59 2.72 2.72
CA GLU A 31 -6.24 3.07 3.15
C GLU A 31 -5.18 2.76 2.09
N ALA A 32 -4.11 3.56 2.08
CA ALA A 32 -2.98 3.40 1.16
C ALA A 32 -2.02 2.28 1.60
N ASP A 33 -2.01 1.92 2.87
CA ASP A 33 -1.32 0.78 3.43
C ASP A 33 -2.01 0.27 4.67
N LEU A 34 -1.87 -1.03 4.93
CA LEU A 34 -2.38 -1.68 6.14
C LEU A 34 -1.23 -2.37 6.88
N ALA A 35 -1.33 -2.47 8.20
CA ALA A 35 -0.38 -3.20 9.03
C ALA A 35 -0.93 -4.59 9.38
N TYR A 36 -0.30 -5.65 8.86
CA TYR A 36 -0.63 -7.03 9.20
C TYR A 36 0.19 -7.51 10.40
N THR A 37 -0.39 -7.42 11.59
CA THR A 37 0.24 -7.84 12.85
C THR A 37 0.11 -9.34 13.10
N GLU A 38 -0.95 -9.98 12.57
CA GLU A 38 -1.23 -11.40 12.84
C GLU A 38 -0.13 -12.34 12.33
N GLN A 39 0.53 -12.01 11.21
CA GLN A 39 1.66 -12.77 10.64
C GLN A 39 1.42 -14.30 10.61
N ALA A 40 0.18 -14.74 10.40
CA ALA A 40 -0.23 -16.13 10.54
C ALA A 40 0.39 -17.09 9.49
N PHE A 41 1.22 -16.58 8.57
CA PHE A 41 1.85 -17.36 7.52
C PHE A 41 3.29 -17.71 7.88
N PRO A 42 3.76 -18.93 7.54
CA PRO A 42 5.12 -19.39 7.86
C PRO A 42 6.21 -18.60 7.12
N GLU A 43 5.85 -17.87 6.06
CA GLU A 43 6.75 -17.00 5.29
C GLU A 43 6.97 -15.61 5.92
N CYS A 44 6.09 -15.17 6.82
CA CYS A 44 6.20 -13.86 7.48
C CYS A 44 7.52 -13.63 8.24
N PRO A 45 8.07 -14.58 9.02
CA PRO A 45 9.34 -14.36 9.73
C PRO A 45 10.56 -14.20 8.79
N ALA A 46 10.50 -14.73 7.57
CA ALA A 46 11.56 -14.61 6.57
C ALA A 46 11.31 -13.46 5.56
N CYS A 47 10.21 -12.70 5.74
CA CYS A 47 9.82 -11.66 4.81
C CYS A 47 10.76 -10.45 4.93
N PRO A 48 11.39 -9.99 3.83
CA PRO A 48 12.23 -8.79 3.86
C PRO A 48 11.44 -7.49 4.11
N HIS A 49 10.11 -7.56 4.01
CA HIS A 49 9.19 -6.46 4.27
C HIS A 49 8.57 -6.51 5.68
N ARG A 50 9.06 -7.39 6.56
CA ARG A 50 8.71 -7.39 7.97
C ARG A 50 9.35 -6.18 8.64
N VAL A 51 8.52 -5.38 9.33
CA VAL A 51 8.94 -4.20 10.07
C VAL A 51 8.97 -4.56 11.55
N GLU A 52 10.11 -4.30 12.20
CA GLU A 52 10.33 -4.49 13.64
C GLU A 52 10.46 -3.12 14.31
N PRO A 53 9.35 -2.51 14.77
CA PRO A 53 9.41 -1.23 15.45
C PRO A 53 10.07 -1.37 16.83
N GLU A 54 10.78 -0.34 17.26
CA GLU A 54 11.31 -0.26 18.61
C GLU A 54 10.16 -0.22 19.63
N GLY A 55 10.05 -1.28 20.46
CA GLY A 55 9.04 -1.38 21.52
C GLY A 55 7.65 -1.87 21.09
N GLY A 56 7.48 -2.35 19.86
CA GLY A 56 6.19 -2.87 19.36
C GLY A 56 6.28 -4.29 18.78
N PRO A 57 5.13 -4.96 18.57
CA PRO A 57 5.11 -6.23 17.87
C PRO A 57 5.54 -6.02 16.40
N PRO A 58 6.26 -7.00 15.81
CA PRO A 58 6.56 -6.97 14.38
C PRO A 58 5.27 -7.01 13.56
N PHE A 59 5.28 -6.42 12.38
CA PHE A 59 4.17 -6.50 11.44
C PHE A 59 4.67 -6.47 10.00
N CYS A 60 3.81 -6.91 9.07
CA CYS A 60 4.10 -6.81 7.64
C CYS A 60 3.25 -5.68 7.03
N THR A 61 3.86 -4.83 6.22
CA THR A 61 3.14 -3.75 5.53
C THR A 61 2.46 -4.27 4.27
N LEU A 62 1.20 -3.90 4.10
CA LEU A 62 0.33 -4.38 3.03
C LEU A 62 0.05 -3.24 2.08
N ARG A 63 0.30 -3.47 0.80
CA ARG A 63 0.13 -2.44 -0.21
C ARG A 63 -1.02 -2.83 -1.14
N PRO A 64 -1.98 -1.93 -1.40
CA PRO A 64 -3.04 -2.19 -2.36
C PRO A 64 -2.45 -2.30 -3.76
N LEU A 65 -2.83 -3.35 -4.50
CA LEU A 65 -2.34 -3.58 -5.87
C LEU A 65 -2.77 -2.48 -6.85
N THR A 66 -3.89 -1.82 -6.55
CA THR A 66 -4.45 -0.74 -7.36
C THR A 66 -3.82 0.62 -7.07
N ALA A 67 -2.99 0.76 -6.02
CA ALA A 67 -2.30 2.02 -5.78
C ALA A 67 -1.23 2.23 -6.85
N ARG A 68 -1.39 3.35 -7.58
CA ARG A 68 -0.36 3.83 -8.49
C ARG A 68 0.90 4.11 -7.67
N HIS A 69 2.05 3.57 -8.09
CA HIS A 69 3.32 3.83 -7.43
C HIS A 69 3.54 5.35 -7.32
N PRO A 70 3.93 5.88 -6.14
CA PRO A 70 4.10 7.33 -5.94
C PRO A 70 5.15 7.94 -6.87
N PHE A 71 6.06 7.11 -7.41
CA PHE A 71 7.08 7.50 -8.38
C PHE A 71 6.74 7.16 -9.83
N ALA A 72 5.52 6.70 -10.13
CA ALA A 72 5.12 6.40 -11.51
C ALA A 72 5.25 7.63 -12.44
N GLY A 73 5.17 8.85 -11.90
CA GLY A 73 5.43 10.09 -12.65
C GLY A 73 6.90 10.38 -12.92
N LEU A 74 7.84 9.75 -12.21
CA LEU A 74 9.28 9.95 -12.43
C LEU A 74 9.83 9.10 -13.59
N ALA A 75 9.13 8.04 -13.99
CA ALA A 75 9.53 7.24 -15.15
C ALA A 75 9.43 8.05 -16.46
N ASP A 76 8.53 9.03 -16.50
CA ASP A 76 8.28 9.92 -17.64
C ASP A 76 9.44 10.91 -17.87
N TRP A 77 10.00 11.45 -16.79
CA TRP A 77 11.10 12.44 -16.82
C TRP A 77 12.39 11.96 -17.47
N ARG A 78 12.67 10.65 -17.49
CA ARG A 78 13.92 10.13 -18.07
C ARG A 78 13.92 10.14 -19.60
N SER A 79 12.76 10.31 -20.23
CA SER A 79 12.66 10.40 -21.69
C SER A 79 12.98 11.80 -22.25
N GLU A 80 13.05 12.84 -21.40
CA GLU A 80 13.29 14.23 -21.84
C GLU A 80 14.77 14.66 -21.79
N LEU A 81 15.68 13.84 -21.24
CA LEU A 81 17.11 14.17 -21.13
C LEU A 81 17.96 13.64 -22.29
N ASP A 82 17.37 12.88 -23.21
CA ASP A 82 18.01 12.31 -24.41
C ASP A 82 17.58 13.06 -25.69
N ASP A 83 17.36 14.39 -25.59
CA ASP A 83 17.18 15.32 -26.72
C ASP A 83 18.31 16.37 -26.74
#